data_AF-A0A3D5PSA3-F1
#
_entry.id   AF-A0A3D5PSA3-F1
#
_cell.length_a   1.000
_cell.length_b   1.000
_cell.length_c   1.000
_cell.angle_alpha   90.00
_cell.angle_beta   90.00
_cell.angle_gamma   90.00
#
_symmetry.space_group_name_H-M   'P 1'
#
loop_
_entity.id
_entity.type
_entity.pdbx_description
1 polymer ?
#
loop_
_entity_poly.entity_id
_entity_poly.type
_entity_poly.pdbx_seq_one_letter_code
_entity_poly.pdbx_strand_id
1 'polypeptide(L)'
;MTATLHIGPTQLTPPVLLAPLAGITDLPFRNLVCSFGAGLVVSEMVASQEMVKAKPGVREKAELGFGAARTSVQIAGREAYWMAEAARLAAGNGAQIIDINMGCPAKKV
;
A
#
# COMPACT_ATOMS: atom_id res chain seq x y z
N MET A 1 22.56 11.91 -14.11
CA MET A 1 22.25 11.16 -12.88
C MET A 1 20.75 11.02 -12.78
N THR A 2 20.20 9.81 -12.79
CA THR A 2 18.80 9.59 -12.42
C THR A 2 18.67 9.74 -10.91
N ALA A 3 17.82 10.65 -10.45
CA ALA A 3 17.58 10.84 -9.02
C ALA A 3 17.05 9.54 -8.39
N THR A 4 17.50 9.20 -7.18
CA THR A 4 17.06 8.00 -6.42
C THR A 4 16.42 8.47 -5.12
N LEU A 5 15.25 7.93 -4.77
CA LEU A 5 14.57 8.19 -3.51
C LEU A 5 14.84 7.03 -2.54
N HIS A 6 15.16 7.33 -1.28
CA HIS A 6 15.35 6.34 -0.25
C HIS A 6 14.22 6.40 0.79
N ILE A 7 13.60 5.27 1.08
CA ILE A 7 12.63 5.11 2.18
C ILE A 7 13.16 4.00 3.09
N GLY A 8 13.75 4.38 4.21
CA GLY A 8 14.51 3.45 5.05
C GLY A 8 15.60 2.73 4.23
N PRO A 9 15.66 1.38 4.25
CA PRO A 9 16.61 0.62 3.44
C PRO A 9 16.22 0.48 1.97
N THR A 10 15.00 0.88 1.58
CA THR A 10 14.47 0.67 0.23
C THR A 10 14.90 1.81 -0.71
N GLN A 11 15.48 1.44 -1.85
CA GLN A 11 15.88 2.37 -2.91
C GLN A 11 14.83 2.36 -4.02
N LEU A 12 14.30 3.53 -4.38
CA LEU A 12 13.27 3.71 -5.39
C LEU A 12 13.84 4.49 -6.57
N THR A 13 13.93 3.81 -7.72
CA THR A 13 14.39 4.38 -8.98
C THR A 13 13.48 3.90 -10.13
N PRO A 14 12.92 4.82 -10.94
CA PRO A 14 12.95 6.29 -10.79
C PRO A 14 12.16 6.75 -9.54
N PRO A 15 12.31 8.01 -9.07
CA PRO A 15 11.59 8.52 -7.91
C PRO A 15 10.18 8.97 -8.31
N VAL A 16 9.48 8.12 -9.07
CA VAL A 16 8.11 8.31 -9.55
C VAL A 16 7.25 7.22 -8.93
N LEU A 17 6.23 7.65 -8.20
CA LEU A 17 5.39 6.77 -7.39
C LEU A 17 3.95 6.89 -7.87
N LEU A 18 3.26 5.77 -8.00
CA LEU A 18 1.81 5.75 -8.24
C LEU A 18 1.09 6.00 -6.91
N ALA A 19 0.35 7.11 -6.82
CA ALA A 19 -0.47 7.43 -5.66
C ALA A 19 -1.56 6.36 -5.41
N PRO A 20 -2.03 6.18 -4.16
CA PRO A 20 -3.14 5.28 -3.85
C PRO A 20 -4.48 5.90 -4.29
N LEU A 21 -5.27 5.16 -5.07
CA LEU A 21 -6.61 5.58 -5.47
C LEU A 21 -7.62 4.45 -5.22
N ALA A 22 -8.52 4.64 -4.26
CA ALA A 22 -9.57 3.67 -3.94
C ALA A 22 -10.44 3.36 -5.18
N GLY A 23 -10.63 2.08 -5.46
CA GLY A 23 -11.36 1.55 -6.63
C GLY A 23 -10.61 1.64 -7.96
N ILE A 24 -9.34 2.10 -7.97
CA ILE A 24 -8.54 2.25 -9.19
C ILE A 24 -7.22 1.49 -9.07
N THR A 25 -6.46 1.68 -8.00
CA THR A 25 -5.14 1.05 -7.84
C THR A 25 -5.24 -0.36 -7.30
N ASP A 26 -6.06 -1.20 -7.91
CA ASP A 26 -6.11 -2.63 -7.62
C ASP A 26 -4.84 -3.36 -8.09
N LEU A 27 -4.71 -4.65 -7.79
CA LEU A 27 -3.51 -5.40 -8.12
C LEU A 27 -3.20 -5.43 -9.65
N PRO A 28 -4.16 -5.73 -10.54
CA PRO A 28 -3.93 -5.67 -11.98
C PRO A 28 -3.43 -4.29 -12.46
N PHE A 29 -4.04 -3.19 -12.01
CA PHE A 29 -3.60 -1.85 -12.37
C PHE A 29 -2.18 -1.54 -11.88
N ARG A 30 -1.86 -1.91 -10.63
CA ARG A 30 -0.51 -1.75 -10.07
C ARG A 30 0.54 -2.55 -10.84
N ASN A 31 0.23 -3.79 -11.23
CA ASN A 31 1.12 -4.61 -12.05
C ASN A 31 1.38 -3.95 -13.42
N LEU A 32 0.34 -3.39 -14.06
CA LEU A 32 0.48 -2.68 -15.32
C LEU A 32 1.39 -1.45 -15.18
N VAL A 33 1.14 -0.60 -14.18
CA VAL A 33 1.95 0.61 -13.94
C VAL A 33 3.40 0.24 -13.57
N CYS A 34 3.59 -0.80 -12.76
CA CYS A 34 4.92 -1.31 -12.44
C CYS A 34 5.67 -1.79 -13.69
N SER A 35 4.97 -2.35 -14.69
CA SER A 35 5.59 -2.80 -15.95
C SER A 35 6.13 -1.64 -16.82
N PHE A 36 5.61 -0.42 -16.62
CA PHE A 36 6.17 0.81 -17.21
C PHE A 36 7.36 1.40 -16.43
N GLY A 37 7.77 0.75 -15.34
CA GLY A 37 8.97 1.14 -14.59
C GLY A 37 8.75 2.19 -13.51
N ALA A 38 7.54 2.31 -12.94
CA ALA A 38 7.35 3.09 -11.71
C ALA A 38 8.25 2.59 -10.58
N GLY A 39 8.82 3.52 -9.79
CA GLY A 39 9.71 3.18 -8.68
C GLY A 39 8.98 2.54 -7.50
N LEU A 40 7.75 2.99 -7.23
CA LEU A 40 6.85 2.42 -6.25
C LEU A 40 5.40 2.48 -6.75
N VAL A 41 4.61 1.46 -6.43
CA VAL A 41 3.15 1.48 -6.55
C VAL A 41 2.53 1.31 -5.17
N VAL A 42 1.47 2.07 -4.88
CA VAL A 42 0.78 2.01 -3.59
C VAL A 42 -0.55 1.27 -3.74
N SER A 43 -0.90 0.43 -2.77
CA SER A 43 -2.20 -0.25 -2.76
C SER A 43 -3.37 0.73 -2.76
N GLU A 44 -4.58 0.24 -3.02
CA GLU A 44 -5.77 0.97 -2.54
C GLU A 44 -5.67 1.20 -1.02
N MET A 45 -6.39 2.20 -0.52
CA MET A 45 -6.55 2.41 0.91
C MET A 45 -7.28 1.22 1.55
N VAL A 46 -6.66 0.63 2.56
CA VAL A 46 -7.19 -0.51 3.33
C VAL A 46 -7.66 -0.04 4.70
N ALA A 47 -8.94 -0.25 5.01
CA ALA A 47 -9.46 0.02 6.35
C ALA A 47 -8.94 -1.03 7.35
N SER A 48 -8.17 -0.59 8.34
CA SER A 48 -7.39 -1.45 9.23
C SER A 48 -8.27 -2.45 9.99
N GLN A 49 -9.38 -1.98 10.56
CA GLN A 49 -10.29 -2.86 11.30
C GLN A 49 -10.93 -3.93 10.39
N GLU A 50 -11.24 -3.59 9.15
CA GLU A 50 -11.89 -4.50 8.21
C GLU A 50 -10.92 -5.56 7.70
N MET A 51 -9.65 -5.19 7.47
CA MET A 51 -8.58 -6.10 7.09
C MET A 51 -8.33 -7.14 8.18
N VAL A 52 -8.21 -6.70 9.43
CA VAL A 52 -7.98 -7.57 10.59
C VAL A 52 -9.16 -8.52 10.78
N LYS A 53 -10.39 -8.02 10.63
CA LYS A 53 -11.62 -8.83 10.71
C LYS A 53 -11.87 -9.71 9.47
N ALA A 54 -10.93 -9.74 8.51
CA ALA A 54 -11.01 -10.56 7.30
C ALA A 54 -12.29 -10.33 6.48
N LYS A 55 -12.79 -9.09 6.42
CA LYS A 55 -13.94 -8.80 5.54
C LYS A 55 -13.56 -9.15 4.08
N PRO A 56 -14.42 -9.86 3.34
CA PRO A 56 -14.18 -10.19 1.94
C PRO A 56 -13.85 -8.93 1.11
N GLY A 57 -12.91 -9.02 0.18
CA GLY A 57 -12.51 -7.93 -0.70
C GLY A 57 -11.48 -6.95 -0.10
N VAL A 58 -11.22 -6.97 1.21
CA VAL A 58 -10.28 -6.03 1.86
C VAL A 58 -8.84 -6.56 1.86
N ARG A 59 -8.66 -7.88 1.92
CA ARG A 59 -7.31 -8.49 1.90
C ARG A 59 -6.72 -8.46 0.50
N GLU A 60 -7.57 -8.63 -0.49
CA GLU A 60 -7.28 -8.57 -1.93
C GLU A 60 -6.67 -7.20 -2.30
N LYS A 61 -7.14 -6.12 -1.67
CA LYS A 61 -6.58 -4.77 -1.86
C LYS A 61 -5.12 -4.67 -1.40
N ALA A 62 -4.77 -5.39 -0.34
CA ALA A 62 -3.44 -5.41 0.26
C ALA A 62 -2.47 -6.38 -0.42
N GLU A 63 -2.88 -7.08 -1.48
CA GLU A 63 -2.02 -8.04 -2.19
C GLU A 63 -0.82 -7.36 -2.84
N LEU A 64 0.36 -7.93 -2.67
CA LEU A 64 1.60 -7.32 -3.14
C LEU A 64 1.89 -7.54 -4.63
N GLY A 65 1.32 -8.60 -5.21
CA GLY A 65 1.59 -8.97 -6.59
C GLY A 65 3.02 -9.42 -6.85
N PHE A 66 3.37 -9.50 -8.14
CA PHE A 66 4.73 -9.86 -8.59
C PHE A 66 5.77 -8.78 -8.28
N GLY A 67 5.33 -7.52 -8.11
CA GLY A 67 6.16 -6.37 -7.78
C GLY A 67 6.28 -6.11 -6.27
N ALA A 68 6.29 -7.14 -5.43
CA ALA A 68 6.21 -6.99 -3.97
C ALA A 68 7.26 -6.02 -3.38
N ALA A 69 8.50 -6.05 -3.89
CA ALA A 69 9.57 -5.14 -3.45
C ALA A 69 9.35 -3.67 -3.87
N ARG A 70 8.42 -3.42 -4.80
CA ARG A 70 8.04 -2.08 -5.29
C ARG A 70 6.60 -1.72 -4.91
N THR A 71 6.00 -2.44 -3.97
CA THR A 71 4.63 -2.19 -3.52
C THR A 71 4.62 -1.78 -2.06
N SER A 72 3.93 -0.68 -1.75
CA SER A 72 3.55 -0.35 -0.37
C SER A 72 2.07 -0.61 -0.13
N VAL A 73 1.73 -0.96 1.11
CA VAL A 73 0.34 -1.14 1.55
C VAL A 73 -0.09 0.09 2.32
N GLN A 74 -1.12 0.78 1.86
CA GLN A 74 -1.71 1.91 2.57
C GLN A 74 -2.82 1.44 3.51
N ILE A 75 -2.64 1.69 4.81
CA ILE A 75 -3.64 1.42 5.85
C ILE A 75 -4.26 2.73 6.37
N ALA A 76 -5.50 2.64 6.82
CA ALA A 76 -6.23 3.76 7.42
C ALA A 76 -7.07 3.29 8.60
N GLY A 77 -7.25 4.14 9.61
CA GLY A 77 -8.00 3.81 10.81
C GLY A 77 -7.80 4.84 11.91
N ARG A 78 -8.66 4.79 12.93
CA ARG A 78 -8.72 5.78 14.02
C ARG A 78 -8.32 5.25 15.40
N GLU A 79 -8.17 3.94 15.55
CA GLU A 79 -7.76 3.30 16.81
C GLU A 79 -6.40 2.65 16.63
N ALA A 80 -5.48 2.92 17.57
CA ALA A 80 -4.12 2.41 17.54
C ALA A 80 -4.06 0.87 17.46
N TYR A 81 -4.97 0.18 18.14
CA TYR A 81 -5.06 -1.28 18.10
C TYR A 81 -5.26 -1.82 16.68
N TRP A 82 -6.25 -1.32 15.94
CA TRP A 82 -6.52 -1.79 14.58
C TRP A 82 -5.38 -1.43 13.62
N MET A 83 -4.80 -0.24 13.77
CA MET A 83 -3.67 0.20 12.96
C MET A 83 -2.44 -0.72 13.15
N ALA A 84 -2.11 -1.05 14.40
CA ALA A 84 -1.00 -1.93 14.71
C ALA A 84 -1.19 -3.36 14.17
N GLU A 85 -2.38 -3.93 14.34
CA GLU A 85 -2.68 -5.28 13.82
C GLU A 85 -2.68 -5.32 12.29
N ALA A 86 -3.23 -4.30 11.62
CA ALA A 86 -3.20 -4.22 10.16
C ALA A 86 -1.76 -4.09 9.63
N ALA A 87 -0.92 -3.27 10.26
CA ALA A 87 0.50 -3.17 9.93
C ALA A 87 1.23 -4.51 10.12
N ARG A 88 0.97 -5.22 11.23
CA ARG A 88 1.55 -6.54 11.50
C ARG A 88 1.14 -7.57 10.45
N LEU A 89 -0.13 -7.58 10.04
CA LEU A 89 -0.63 -8.46 8.99
C LEU A 89 0.00 -8.14 7.63
N ALA A 90 0.05 -6.86 7.24
CA ALA A 90 0.65 -6.44 5.98
C ALA A 90 2.15 -6.78 5.92
N ALA A 91 2.89 -6.51 6.99
CA ALA A 91 4.30 -6.90 7.11
C ALA A 91 4.49 -8.42 7.07
N GLY A 92 3.64 -9.18 7.78
CA GLY A 92 3.64 -10.64 7.76
C GLY A 92 3.34 -11.24 6.38
N ASN A 93 2.59 -10.50 5.55
CA ASN A 93 2.34 -10.84 4.15
C ASN A 93 3.44 -10.39 3.19
N GLY A 94 4.52 -9.78 3.70
CA GLY A 94 5.71 -9.40 2.94
C GLY A 94 5.80 -7.92 2.56
N ALA A 95 4.90 -7.05 3.03
CA ALA A 95 4.96 -5.63 2.70
C ALA A 95 6.22 -5.00 3.33
N GLN A 96 7.07 -4.39 2.51
CA GLN A 96 8.30 -3.74 2.99
C GLN A 96 8.07 -2.29 3.43
N ILE A 97 7.00 -1.67 2.94
CA ILE A 97 6.60 -0.30 3.26
C ILE A 97 5.12 -0.32 3.63
N ILE A 98 4.82 0.17 4.83
CA ILE A 98 3.46 0.44 5.29
C ILE A 98 3.25 1.95 5.26
N ASP A 99 2.26 2.39 4.50
CA ASP A 99 1.86 3.78 4.39
C ASP A 99 0.61 4.03 5.26
N ILE A 100 0.58 5.16 5.97
CA ILE A 100 -0.57 5.52 6.83
C ILE A 100 -1.31 6.68 6.20
N ASN A 101 -2.57 6.44 5.82
CA ASN A 101 -3.41 7.50 5.26
C ASN A 101 -3.82 8.50 6.36
N MET A 102 -3.24 9.70 6.31
CA MET A 102 -3.61 10.86 7.14
C MET A 102 -4.23 12.01 6.32
N GLY A 103 -4.62 11.74 5.07
CA GLY A 103 -5.06 12.77 4.12
C GLY A 103 -6.52 12.68 3.69
N CYS A 104 -7.19 11.54 3.88
CA CYS A 104 -8.55 11.34 3.38
C CYS A 104 -9.58 12.12 4.22
N PRO A 105 -10.37 13.04 3.63
CA PRO A 105 -11.43 13.75 4.35
C PRO A 105 -12.73 12.92 4.45
N ALA A 106 -12.75 11.70 3.92
CA ALA A 106 -13.96 10.89 3.85
C ALA A 106 -14.37 10.39 5.24
N LYS A 107 -15.67 10.55 5.57
CA LYS A 107 -16.24 10.15 6.88
C LYS A 107 -16.32 8.63 7.12
N LYS A 108 -15.85 7.81 6.18
CA LYS A 108 -16.04 6.34 6.16
C LYS A 108 -14.92 5.54 6.83
N VAL A 109 -13.94 6.18 7.47
CA VAL A 109 -12.78 5.52 8.08
C VAL A 109 -12.77 5.66 9.59
#